data_AF-A0A0A3XKQ7-F1
#
_entry.id   AF-A0A0A3XKQ7-F1
#
_cell.length_a   1.000
_cell.length_b   1.000
_cell.length_c   1.000
_cell.angle_alpha   90.00
_cell.angle_beta   90.00
_cell.angle_gamma   90.00
#
_symmetry.space_group_name_H-M   'P 1'
#
loop_
_entity.id
_entity.type
_entity.pdbx_description
1 polymer ?
#
loop_
_entity_poly.entity_id
_entity_poly.type
_entity_poly.pdbx_seq_one_letter_code
_entity_poly.pdbx_strand_id
1 'polypeptide(L)'
;MSSAIIATIVRLAGLAGVKLSPFWAGAALAGALALIVVAGATAAGVHLFNAGYAVADGAWREKALDAQLAAARKDLLEANRAAGDAALRVKAIEQRAEQEKAGTDAYVDELEKRNAALVAAGKPNVCGLTCDDLRGMRIKSAACTAPPGSAGGIGADLRARARSLRKPQ
;
A
#
# COMPACT_ATOMS: atom_id res chain seq x y z
N MET A 1 -6.70 51.46 59.25
CA MET A 1 -6.82 49.98 59.16
C MET A 1 -5.50 49.26 59.46
N SER A 2 -4.34 49.83 59.13
CA SER A 2 -3.01 49.20 59.32
C SER A 2 -2.59 48.98 60.78
N SER A 3 -2.96 49.90 61.69
CA SER A 3 -2.64 49.79 63.13
C SER A 3 -3.33 48.59 63.81
N ALA A 4 -4.57 48.28 63.41
CA ALA A 4 -5.32 47.15 63.95
C ALA A 4 -4.66 45.81 63.58
N ILE A 5 -4.27 45.64 62.31
CA ILE A 5 -3.65 44.40 61.81
C ILE A 5 -2.28 44.17 62.47
N ILE A 6 -1.46 45.22 62.61
CA ILE A 6 -0.16 45.13 63.29
C ILE A 6 -0.34 44.75 64.76
N ALA A 7 -1.33 45.33 65.45
CA ALA A 7 -1.64 44.99 66.84
C ALA A 7 -2.10 43.53 67.00
N THR A 8 -2.86 42.98 66.05
CA THR A 8 -3.29 41.57 66.07
C THR A 8 -2.12 40.62 65.85
N ILE A 9 -1.20 40.94 64.94
CA ILE A 9 0.00 40.14 64.66
C ILE A 9 0.95 40.14 65.86
N VAL A 10 1.17 41.31 66.49
CA VAL A 10 2.01 41.41 67.70
C VAL A 10 1.38 40.64 68.87
N ARG A 11 0.06 40.66 69.03
CA ARG A 11 -0.64 39.85 70.05
C ARG A 11 -0.55 38.35 69.78
N LEU A 12 -0.69 37.91 68.53
CA LEU A 12 -0.56 36.50 68.15
C LEU A 12 0.88 35.99 68.30
N ALA A 13 1.87 36.79 67.93
CA ALA A 13 3.28 36.46 68.15
C ALA A 13 3.64 36.42 69.65
N GLY A 14 3.06 37.32 70.45
CA GLY A 14 3.17 37.32 71.90
C GLY A 14 2.56 36.07 72.56
N LEU A 15 1.45 35.54 72.02
CA LEU A 15 0.86 34.27 72.46
C LEU A 15 1.74 33.05 72.12
N ALA A 16 2.54 33.14 71.07
CA ALA A 16 3.53 32.13 70.70
C ALA A 16 4.90 32.31 71.41
N GLY A 17 5.01 33.22 72.38
CA GLY A 17 6.23 33.45 73.16
C GLY A 17 7.30 34.32 72.47
N VAL A 18 7.00 34.88 71.30
CA VAL A 18 7.95 35.67 70.51
C VAL A 18 7.70 37.17 70.73
N LYS A 19 8.66 37.88 71.35
CA LYS A 19 8.60 39.34 71.53
C LYS A 19 8.93 40.07 70.23
N LEU A 20 7.96 40.12 69.32
CA LEU A 20 8.07 40.92 68.10
C LEU A 20 7.76 42.39 68.40
N SER A 21 8.69 43.29 68.07
CA SER A 21 8.42 44.72 68.15
C SER A 21 7.43 45.15 67.04
N PRO A 22 6.62 46.20 67.26
CA PRO A 22 5.65 46.67 66.27
C PRO A 22 6.30 47.03 64.92
N PHE A 23 7.57 47.46 64.96
CA PHE A 23 8.37 47.79 63.80
C PHE A 23 8.71 46.55 62.95
N TRP A 24 9.11 45.44 63.58
CA TRP A 24 9.38 44.18 62.89
C TRP A 24 8.12 43.52 62.35
N ALA A 25 7.00 43.61 63.07
CA ALA A 25 5.71 43.13 62.58
C ALA A 25 5.24 43.92 61.34
N GLY A 26 5.44 45.24 61.35
CA GLY A 26 5.18 46.09 60.19
C GLY A 26 6.08 45.76 58.99
N ALA A 27 7.38 45.57 59.21
CA ALA A 27 8.35 45.23 58.17
C ALA A 27 8.09 43.84 57.56
N ALA A 28 7.74 42.85 58.37
CA ALA A 28 7.39 41.50 57.90
C ALA A 28 6.13 41.52 57.02
N LEU A 29 5.11 42.29 57.41
CA LEU A 29 3.88 42.41 56.64
C LEU A 29 4.10 43.16 55.31
N ALA A 30 4.90 44.23 55.33
CA ALA A 30 5.28 44.93 54.11
C ALA A 30 6.12 44.05 53.17
N GLY A 31 7.06 43.28 53.72
CA GLY A 31 7.87 42.32 52.95
C GLY A 31 7.03 41.19 52.34
N ALA A 32 6.07 40.64 53.09
CA ALA A 32 5.15 39.63 52.58
C ALA A 32 4.25 40.18 51.45
N LEU A 33 3.73 41.40 51.61
CA LEU A 33 2.93 42.05 50.56
C LEU A 33 3.77 42.34 49.30
N ALA A 34 5.00 42.83 49.46
CA ALA A 34 5.90 43.06 48.34
C ALA A 34 6.20 41.77 47.55
N LEU A 35 6.43 40.65 48.26
CA LEU A 35 6.62 39.34 47.63
C LEU A 35 5.38 38.88 46.86
N ILE A 36 4.18 39.06 47.41
CA ILE A 36 2.92 38.69 46.75
C ILE A 36 2.69 39.53 45.48
N VAL A 37 2.96 40.84 45.53
CA VAL A 37 2.81 41.74 44.38
C VAL A 37 3.81 41.38 43.27
N VAL A 38 5.08 41.14 43.64
CA VAL A 38 6.11 40.72 42.68
C VAL A 38 5.79 39.36 42.08
N ALA A 39 5.38 38.39 42.90
CA ALA A 39 4.98 37.06 42.43
C ALA A 39 3.76 37.13 41.48
N GLY A 40 2.74 37.93 41.82
CA GLY A 40 1.56 38.15 40.99
C GLY A 40 1.88 38.79 39.64
N ALA A 41 2.78 39.78 39.61
CA ALA A 41 3.23 40.41 38.37
C ALA A 41 4.00 39.44 37.47
N THR A 42 4.88 38.62 38.06
CA THR A 42 5.61 37.60 37.29
C THR A 42 4.70 36.50 36.75
N ALA A 43 3.72 36.04 37.53
CA ALA A 43 2.75 35.03 37.07
C ALA A 43 1.89 35.54 35.92
N ALA A 44 1.39 36.78 36.00
CA ALA A 44 0.65 37.42 34.91
C ALA A 44 1.49 37.56 33.64
N GLY A 45 2.77 37.94 33.77
CA GLY A 45 3.71 38.02 32.65
C GLY A 45 3.96 36.67 31.97
N VAL A 46 4.13 35.60 32.76
CA VAL A 46 4.32 34.23 32.22
C VAL A 46 3.06 33.73 31.51
N HIS A 47 1.86 34.01 32.04
CA HIS A 47 0.61 33.63 31.38
C HIS A 47 0.38 34.38 30.05
N LEU A 48 0.67 35.68 30.00
CA LEU A 48 0.62 36.46 28.76
C LEU A 48 1.64 35.98 27.72
N PHE A 49 2.86 35.65 28.17
CA PHE A 49 3.91 35.12 27.31
C PHE A 49 3.52 33.75 26.71
N ASN A 50 3.01 32.83 27.53
CA ASN A 50 2.56 31.51 27.09
C ASN A 50 1.32 31.60 26.18
N ALA A 51 0.40 32.52 26.44
CA ALA A 51 -0.75 32.76 25.57
C ALA A 51 -0.33 33.27 24.19
N GLY A 52 0.64 34.20 24.12
CA GLY A 52 1.20 34.68 22.86
C GLY A 52 1.87 33.57 22.04
N TYR A 53 2.61 32.68 22.70
CA TYR A 53 3.25 31.54 22.04
C TYR A 53 2.25 30.53 21.49
N ALA A 54 1.18 30.23 22.25
CA ALA A 54 0.14 29.32 21.81
C ALA A 54 -0.63 29.83 20.58
N VAL A 55 -0.85 31.14 20.48
CA VAL A 55 -1.48 31.76 19.31
C VAL A 55 -0.55 31.74 18.09
N ALA A 56 0.74 31.99 18.28
CA ALA A 56 1.73 31.88 17.21
C ALA A 56 1.84 30.44 16.68
N ASP A 57 1.93 29.44 17.57
CA ASP A 57 1.96 28.02 17.17
C ASP A 57 0.67 27.58 16.46
N GLY A 58 -0.48 28.14 16.84
CA GLY A 58 -1.77 27.93 16.16
C GLY A 58 -1.75 28.41 14.71
N ALA A 59 -1.29 29.63 14.47
CA ALA A 59 -1.22 30.21 13.13
C ALA A 59 -0.26 29.46 12.19
N TRP A 60 0.84 28.90 12.72
CA TRP A 60 1.76 28.05 11.96
C TRP A 60 1.16 26.68 11.63
N ARG A 61 0.41 26.08 12.57
CA ARG A 61 -0.28 24.81 12.34
C ARG A 61 -1.39 24.93 11.30
N GLU A 62 -2.16 26.02 11.30
CA GLU A 62 -3.17 26.28 10.27
C GLU A 62 -2.53 26.39 8.88
N LYS A 63 -1.44 27.16 8.74
CA LYS A 63 -0.71 27.25 7.45
C LYS A 63 -0.12 25.93 7.00
N ALA A 64 0.36 25.10 7.93
CA ALA A 64 0.85 23.76 7.61
C ALA A 64 -0.29 22.84 7.15
N LEU A 65 -1.47 22.95 7.76
CA LEU A 65 -2.68 22.22 7.36
C LEU A 65 -3.18 22.64 5.98
N ASP A 66 -3.17 23.95 5.68
CA ASP A 66 -3.52 24.47 4.35
C ASP A 66 -2.56 23.98 3.28
N ALA A 67 -1.25 23.93 3.58
CA ALA A 67 -0.26 23.37 2.67
C ALA A 67 -0.51 21.87 2.41
N GLN A 68 -0.87 21.10 3.44
CA GLN A 68 -1.23 19.69 3.29
C GLN A 68 -2.52 19.50 2.49
N LEU A 69 -3.55 20.32 2.71
CA LEU A 69 -4.79 20.28 1.94
C LEU A 69 -4.55 20.65 0.47
N ALA A 70 -3.69 21.62 0.19
CA ALA A 70 -3.32 21.99 -1.17
C ALA A 70 -2.56 20.86 -1.88
N ALA A 71 -1.62 20.20 -1.19
CA ALA A 71 -0.91 19.04 -1.71
C ALA A 71 -1.88 17.86 -1.98
N ALA A 72 -2.73 17.51 -1.01
CA ALA A 72 -3.70 16.43 -1.15
C ALA A 72 -4.70 16.66 -2.30
N ARG A 73 -5.15 17.92 -2.51
CA ARG A 73 -6.01 18.27 -3.65
C ARG A 73 -5.30 18.06 -4.99
N LYS A 74 -4.01 18.39 -5.06
CA LYS A 74 -3.21 18.17 -6.26
C LYS A 74 -3.07 16.68 -6.57
N ASP A 75 -2.79 15.87 -5.55
CA ASP A 75 -2.66 14.42 -5.68
C ASP A 75 -3.97 13.78 -6.13
N LEU A 76 -5.12 14.24 -5.61
CA LEU A 76 -6.43 13.77 -6.06
C LEU A 76 -6.73 14.11 -7.52
N LEU A 77 -6.34 15.29 -8.01
CA LEU A 77 -6.50 15.65 -9.41
C LEU A 77 -5.66 14.77 -10.33
N GLU A 78 -4.43 14.47 -9.93
CA GLU A 78 -3.54 13.58 -10.68
C GLU A 78 -4.07 12.14 -10.69
N ALA A 79 -4.53 11.64 -9.54
CA ALA A 79 -5.17 10.34 -9.43
C ALA A 79 -6.44 10.24 -10.30
N ASN A 80 -7.28 11.29 -10.32
CA ASN A 80 -8.48 11.32 -11.16
C ASN A 80 -8.14 11.31 -12.67
N ARG A 81 -7.08 12.01 -13.09
CA ARG A 81 -6.60 11.96 -14.48
C ARG A 81 -6.11 10.55 -14.84
N ALA A 82 -5.29 9.95 -13.99
CA ALA A 82 -4.79 8.59 -14.19
C ALA A 82 -5.94 7.56 -14.24
N ALA A 83 -6.97 7.72 -13.40
CA ALA A 83 -8.17 6.87 -13.42
C ALA A 83 -8.97 7.05 -14.72
N GLY A 84 -9.09 8.29 -15.22
CA GLY A 84 -9.71 8.58 -16.52
C GLY A 84 -8.99 7.90 -17.67
N ASP A 85 -7.66 8.00 -17.71
CA ASP A 85 -6.82 7.34 -18.73
C ASP A 85 -6.91 5.82 -18.66
N ALA A 86 -6.92 5.25 -17.44
CA ALA A 86 -7.11 3.82 -17.24
C ALA A 86 -8.49 3.36 -17.74
N ALA A 87 -9.56 4.11 -17.46
CA ALA A 87 -10.90 3.80 -17.93
C ALA A 87 -11.00 3.82 -19.47
N LEU A 88 -10.34 4.78 -20.13
CA LEU A 88 -10.26 4.82 -21.59
C LEU A 88 -9.50 3.61 -22.15
N ARG A 89 -8.40 3.20 -21.51
CA ARG A 89 -7.64 2.00 -21.89
C ARG A 89 -8.46 0.72 -21.74
N VAL A 90 -9.22 0.58 -20.65
CA VAL A 90 -10.11 -0.58 -20.46
C VAL A 90 -11.13 -0.66 -21.59
N LYS A 91 -11.80 0.44 -21.93
CA LYS A 91 -12.74 0.49 -23.07
C LYS A 91 -12.08 0.12 -24.40
N ALA A 92 -10.86 0.58 -24.64
CA ALA A 92 -10.13 0.23 -25.86
C ALA A 92 -9.78 -1.27 -25.92
N ILE A 93 -9.44 -1.89 -24.78
CA ILE A 93 -9.19 -3.33 -24.68
C ILE A 93 -10.48 -4.12 -24.93
N GLU A 94 -11.60 -3.69 -24.36
CA GLU A 94 -12.92 -4.32 -24.58
C GLU A 94 -13.30 -4.32 -26.06
N GLN A 95 -13.20 -3.17 -26.73
CA GLN A 95 -13.48 -3.06 -28.17
C GLN A 95 -12.57 -3.96 -29.01
N ARG A 96 -11.28 -4.05 -28.66
CA ARG A 96 -10.35 -4.94 -29.35
C ARG A 96 -10.70 -6.40 -29.12
N ALA A 97 -11.07 -6.78 -27.90
CA ALA A 97 -11.48 -8.14 -27.59
C ALA A 97 -12.78 -8.54 -28.32
N GLU A 98 -13.72 -7.62 -28.48
CA GLU A 98 -14.93 -7.85 -29.28
C GLU A 98 -14.60 -8.04 -30.78
N GLN A 99 -13.70 -7.23 -31.33
CA GLN A 99 -13.24 -7.40 -32.71
C GLN A 99 -12.51 -8.72 -32.92
N GLU A 100 -11.63 -9.12 -31.98
CA GLU A 100 -10.92 -10.38 -32.06
C GLU A 100 -11.88 -11.58 -31.96
N LYS A 101 -12.90 -11.51 -31.10
CA LYS A 101 -13.97 -12.52 -31.03
C LYS A 101 -14.74 -12.62 -32.35
N ALA A 102 -15.23 -11.50 -32.87
CA ALA A 102 -15.97 -11.48 -34.13
C ALA A 102 -15.13 -12.00 -35.31
N GLY A 103 -13.83 -11.66 -35.35
CA GLY A 103 -12.91 -12.19 -36.37
C GLY A 103 -12.66 -13.69 -36.23
N THR A 104 -12.57 -14.18 -34.99
CA THR A 104 -12.39 -15.62 -34.70
C THR A 104 -13.64 -16.41 -35.07
N ASP A 105 -14.82 -15.93 -34.69
CA ASP A 105 -16.10 -16.56 -35.01
C ASP A 105 -16.30 -16.63 -36.53
N ALA A 106 -16.02 -15.55 -37.25
CA ALA A 106 -16.08 -15.54 -38.72
C ALA A 106 -15.09 -16.53 -39.36
N TYR A 107 -13.90 -16.69 -38.79
CA TYR A 107 -12.91 -17.65 -39.25
C TYR A 107 -13.34 -19.10 -39.00
N VAL A 108 -13.92 -19.39 -37.83
CA VAL A 108 -14.47 -20.72 -37.51
C VAL A 108 -15.61 -21.06 -38.46
N ASP A 109 -16.55 -20.13 -38.67
CA ASP A 109 -17.64 -20.27 -39.65
C ASP A 109 -17.12 -20.58 -41.06
N GLU A 110 -16.03 -19.92 -41.48
CA GLU A 110 -15.40 -20.19 -42.76
C GLU A 110 -14.81 -21.60 -42.83
N LEU A 111 -14.12 -22.05 -41.78
CA LEU A 111 -13.58 -23.40 -41.69
C LEU A 111 -14.67 -24.46 -41.73
N GLU A 112 -15.78 -24.25 -41.02
CA GLU A 112 -16.92 -25.15 -41.05
C GLU A 112 -17.55 -25.25 -42.45
N LYS A 113 -17.73 -24.12 -43.13
CA LYS A 113 -18.24 -24.07 -44.52
C LYS A 113 -17.30 -24.80 -45.48
N ARG A 114 -15.98 -24.58 -45.36
CA ARG A 114 -14.96 -25.28 -46.17
C ARG A 114 -15.00 -26.79 -45.92
N ASN A 115 -15.14 -27.22 -44.66
CA ASN A 115 -15.25 -28.63 -44.32
C ASN A 115 -16.53 -29.25 -44.89
N ALA A 116 -17.67 -28.58 -44.74
CA ALA A 116 -18.94 -29.02 -45.31
C ALA A 116 -18.87 -29.15 -46.84
N ALA A 117 -18.21 -28.21 -47.53
CA ALA A 117 -17.98 -28.28 -48.97
C ALA A 117 -17.10 -29.48 -49.38
N LEU A 118 -16.05 -29.78 -48.62
CA LEU A 118 -15.17 -30.93 -48.85
C LEU A 118 -15.89 -32.27 -48.62
N VAL A 119 -16.71 -32.35 -47.56
CA VAL A 119 -17.58 -33.50 -47.31
C VAL A 119 -18.57 -33.71 -48.45
N ALA A 120 -19.24 -32.64 -48.91
CA ALA A 120 -20.16 -32.71 -50.05
C ALA A 120 -19.47 -33.12 -51.37
N ALA A 121 -18.19 -32.76 -51.55
CA ALA A 121 -17.36 -33.19 -52.66
C ALA A 121 -16.86 -34.66 -52.53
N GLY A 122 -17.28 -35.40 -51.50
CA GLY A 122 -16.88 -36.79 -51.27
C GLY A 122 -15.43 -36.96 -50.82
N LYS A 123 -14.76 -35.87 -50.43
CA LYS A 123 -13.40 -35.85 -49.89
C LYS A 123 -13.42 -35.25 -48.48
N PRO A 124 -14.02 -35.94 -47.49
CA PRO A 124 -14.04 -35.44 -46.12
C PRO A 124 -12.61 -35.17 -45.65
N ASN A 125 -12.41 -34.08 -44.89
CA ASN A 125 -11.14 -33.70 -44.24
C ASN A 125 -10.75 -34.67 -43.11
N VAL A 126 -10.89 -35.96 -43.36
CA VAL A 126 -10.29 -37.01 -42.54
C VAL A 126 -8.84 -37.03 -43.00
N CYS A 127 -7.98 -36.27 -42.33
CA CYS A 127 -6.56 -36.56 -42.32
C CYS A 127 -6.42 -37.97 -41.71
N GLY A 128 -6.58 -38.99 -42.56
CA GLY A 128 -6.30 -40.37 -42.20
C GLY A 128 -4.81 -40.45 -41.95
N LEU A 129 -4.41 -40.27 -40.70
CA LEU A 129 -3.04 -40.47 -40.27
C LEU A 129 -2.60 -41.86 -40.71
N THR A 130 -1.63 -41.91 -41.60
CA THR A 130 -1.09 -43.17 -42.06
C THR A 130 -0.26 -43.81 -40.95
N CYS A 131 -0.02 -45.11 -41.03
CA CYS A 131 0.87 -45.77 -40.07
C CYS A 131 2.29 -45.19 -40.09
N ASP A 132 2.73 -44.58 -41.21
CA ASP A 132 4.02 -43.90 -41.30
C ASP A 132 4.01 -42.54 -40.58
N ASP A 133 2.91 -41.77 -40.66
CA ASP A 133 2.75 -40.53 -39.90
C ASP A 133 2.74 -40.80 -38.38
N LEU A 134 2.02 -41.85 -37.95
CA LEU A 134 1.99 -42.28 -36.55
C LEU A 134 3.36 -42.78 -36.06
N ARG A 135 4.14 -43.42 -36.95
CA ARG A 135 5.50 -43.88 -36.67
C ARG A 135 6.48 -42.71 -36.53
N GLY A 136 6.36 -41.68 -37.38
CA GLY A 136 7.12 -40.44 -37.28
C GLY A 136 6.87 -39.69 -35.97
N MET A 137 5.61 -39.68 -35.50
CA MET A 137 5.21 -39.10 -34.21
C MET A 137 5.49 -40.01 -33.00
N ARG A 138 5.98 -41.24 -33.21
CA ARG A 138 6.27 -42.25 -32.16
C ARG A 138 5.05 -42.63 -31.30
N ILE A 139 3.84 -42.49 -31.83
CA ILE A 139 2.62 -42.90 -31.12
C ILE A 139 2.44 -44.41 -31.30
N LYS A 140 2.38 -45.16 -30.20
CA LYS A 140 2.05 -46.59 -30.23
C LYS A 140 0.55 -46.75 -30.51
N SER A 141 0.21 -46.92 -31.78
CA SER A 141 -1.14 -47.26 -32.22
C SER A 141 -1.32 -48.78 -32.27
N ALA A 142 -2.42 -49.30 -31.68
CA ALA A 142 -2.77 -50.72 -31.74
C ALA A 142 -3.16 -51.16 -33.17
N ALA A 143 -3.55 -50.22 -34.03
CA ALA A 143 -3.93 -50.47 -35.42
C ALA A 143 -2.73 -50.61 -36.37
N CYS A 144 -1.53 -50.19 -35.93
CA CYS A 144 -0.30 -50.20 -36.73
C CYS A 144 0.77 -51.04 -36.03
N THR A 145 0.70 -52.37 -36.18
CA THR A 145 1.75 -53.27 -35.67
C THR A 145 3.04 -53.07 -36.46
N ALA A 146 4.07 -52.54 -35.81
CA ALA A 146 5.39 -52.47 -36.39
C ALA A 146 5.94 -53.90 -36.64
N PRO A 147 6.59 -54.17 -37.78
CA PRO A 147 7.34 -55.41 -37.95
C PRO A 147 8.41 -55.50 -36.85
N PRO A 148 8.68 -56.71 -36.33
CA PRO A 148 9.64 -56.90 -35.25
C PRO A 148 11.01 -56.36 -35.68
N GLY A 149 11.42 -55.22 -35.11
CA GLY A 149 12.69 -54.57 -35.40
C GLY A 149 12.64 -53.06 -35.66
N SER A 150 11.48 -52.45 -35.97
CA SER A 150 11.45 -51.00 -36.33
C SER A 150 11.20 -50.03 -35.18
N ALA A 151 11.03 -50.50 -33.95
CA ALA A 151 10.92 -49.66 -32.75
C ALA A 151 12.31 -49.37 -32.14
N GLY A 152 13.25 -48.91 -32.97
CA GLY A 152 14.60 -48.56 -32.58
C GLY A 152 14.94 -47.13 -32.99
N GLY A 153 14.30 -46.13 -32.37
CA GLY A 153 14.87 -44.79 -32.42
C GLY A 153 16.30 -44.83 -31.85
N ILE A 154 17.16 -43.87 -32.23
CA ILE A 154 18.60 -43.79 -31.90
C ILE A 154 18.94 -44.09 -30.42
N GLY A 155 18.00 -43.90 -29.49
CA GLY A 155 18.15 -44.25 -28.06
C GLY A 155 18.03 -45.75 -27.69
N ALA A 156 17.43 -46.61 -28.52
CA ALA A 156 17.31 -48.04 -28.25
C ALA A 156 18.65 -48.76 -28.47
N ASP A 157 19.37 -48.40 -29.54
CA ASP A 157 20.72 -48.90 -29.83
C ASP A 157 21.74 -48.44 -28.79
N LEU A 158 21.64 -47.21 -28.31
CA LEU A 158 22.52 -46.71 -27.24
C LEU A 158 22.33 -47.48 -25.92
N ARG A 159 21.09 -47.89 -25.60
CA ARG A 159 20.79 -48.65 -24.36
C ARG A 159 21.21 -50.11 -24.45
N ALA A 160 21.24 -50.69 -25.65
CA ALA A 160 21.81 -52.02 -25.89
C ALA A 160 23.34 -51.99 -25.82
N ARG A 161 23.98 -50.98 -26.43
CA ARG A 161 25.44 -50.80 -26.45
C ARG A 161 26.03 -50.42 -25.08
N ALA A 162 25.29 -49.68 -24.26
CA ALA A 162 25.68 -49.40 -22.88
C ALA A 162 25.60 -50.63 -21.96
N ARG A 163 24.75 -51.62 -22.31
CA ARG A 163 24.65 -52.89 -21.56
C ARG A 163 25.75 -53.90 -21.93
N SER A 164 26.26 -53.88 -23.16
CA SER A 164 27.36 -54.76 -23.55
C SER A 164 28.72 -54.31 -23.01
N LEU A 165 28.89 -53.03 -22.69
CA LEU A 165 30.13 -52.48 -22.09
C LEU A 165 30.22 -52.65 -20.56
N ARG A 166 29.15 -53.10 -19.89
CA ARG A 166 29.12 -53.36 -18.44
C ARG A 166 29.19 -54.85 -18.09
N LYS A 167 29.97 -55.64 -18.82
CA LYS A 167 30.44 -56.91 -18.28
C LYS A 167 31.79 -56.65 -17.58
N PRO A 168 31.87 -56.76 -16.24
CA PRO A 168 33.17 -56.83 -15.59
C PRO A 168 33.84 -58.15 -16.03
N GLN A 169 35.12 -58.09 -16.35
CA GLN A 169 35.97 -59.29 -16.34
C GLN A 169 36.15 -59.75 -14.89
#